data_AF-A0A1G1WCD8-F1
#
_entry.id   AF-A0A1G1WCD8-F1
#
_cell.length_a   1.000
_cell.length_b   1.000
_cell.length_c   1.000
_cell.angle_alpha   90.00
_cell.angle_beta   90.00
_cell.angle_gamma   90.00
#
_symmetry.space_group_name_H-M   'P 1'
#
loop_
_entity.id
_entity.type
_entity.pdbx_description
1 polymer ?
#
loop_
_entity_poly.entity_id
_entity_poly.type
_entity_poly.pdbx_seq_one_letter_code
_entity_poly.pdbx_strand_id
1 'polypeptide(L)'
;MAIIAILISIGLAAFTRAQAQARDGQRQSDLRNIQGALEQYYSDNNVYPSDPYTELGTYLREVPKNPDGSNYNYVGGGGQTYCLTADLETDDSPSQTCPIDASSHDFVITQSD
;
A
#
# COMPACT_ATOMS: atom_id res chain seq x y z
N MET A 1 -13.39 29.95 30.18
CA MET A 1 -12.23 29.26 29.55
C MET A 1 -12.46 29.15 28.04
N ALA A 2 -12.15 30.20 27.27
CA ALA A 2 -12.40 30.22 25.81
C ALA A 2 -11.13 30.00 24.98
N ILE A 3 -9.98 30.51 25.43
CA ILE A 3 -8.71 30.44 24.69
C ILE A 3 -8.12 29.02 24.68
N ILE A 4 -8.18 28.31 25.81
CA ILE A 4 -7.73 26.92 25.92
C ILE A 4 -8.54 26.01 24.99
N ALA A 5 -9.85 26.26 24.84
CA ALA A 5 -10.72 25.47 23.97
C ALA A 5 -10.34 25.62 22.48
N ILE A 6 -9.93 26.81 22.04
CA ILE A 6 -9.50 27.07 20.66
C ILE A 6 -8.14 26.43 20.36
N LEU A 7 -7.20 26.47 21.32
CA LEU A 7 -5.89 25.86 21.13
C LEU A 7 -5.97 24.32 21.07
N ILE A 8 -6.84 23.71 21.88
CA ILE A 8 -7.07 22.26 21.86
C ILE A 8 -7.68 21.82 20.51
N SER A 9 -8.64 22.57 19.96
CA SER A 9 -9.28 22.18 18.69
C SER A 9 -8.31 22.22 17.49
N ILE A 10 -7.44 23.24 17.41
CA ILE A 10 -6.41 23.32 16.37
C ILE A 10 -5.37 22.20 16.54
N GLY A 11 -4.96 21.92 17.79
CA GLY A 11 -4.01 20.85 18.09
C GLY A 11 -4.51 19.47 17.68
N LEU A 12 -5.80 19.17 17.90
CA LEU A 12 -6.41 17.90 17.50
C LEU A 12 -6.43 17.70 15.97
N ALA A 13 -6.78 18.75 15.22
CA ALA A 13 -6.81 18.67 13.75
C ALA A 13 -5.40 18.47 13.14
N ALA A 14 -4.37 19.09 13.70
CA ALA A 14 -3.00 18.87 13.26
C ALA A 14 -2.52 17.44 13.58
N PHE A 15 -2.94 16.90 14.73
CA PHE A 15 -2.59 15.55 15.18
C PHE A 15 -3.23 14.45 14.33
N THR A 16 -4.50 14.60 13.93
CA THR A 16 -5.18 13.63 13.05
C THR A 16 -4.51 13.55 11.68
N ARG A 17 -4.15 14.70 11.11
CA ARG A 17 -3.41 14.76 9.83
C ARG A 17 -2.04 14.10 9.94
N ALA A 18 -1.29 14.35 11.01
CA ALA A 18 0.03 13.74 11.22
C ALA A 18 -0.06 12.20 11.34
N GLN A 19 -1.09 11.68 12.01
CA GLN A 19 -1.31 10.23 12.05
C GLN A 19 -1.64 9.62 10.69
N ALA A 20 -2.47 10.30 9.88
CA ALA A 20 -2.80 9.84 8.54
C ALA A 20 -1.55 9.79 7.65
N GLN A 21 -0.69 10.82 7.71
CA GLN A 21 0.60 10.82 7.00
C GLN A 21 1.55 9.70 7.46
N ALA A 22 1.54 9.35 8.75
CA ALA A 22 2.34 8.24 9.25
C ALA A 22 1.85 6.88 8.70
N ARG A 23 0.52 6.69 8.60
CA ARG A 23 -0.08 5.51 7.97
C ARG A 23 0.24 5.44 6.48
N ASP A 24 0.14 6.56 5.76
CA ASP A 24 0.49 6.61 4.34
C ASP A 24 1.97 6.26 4.10
N GLY A 25 2.87 6.76 4.96
CA GLY A 25 4.29 6.39 4.93
C GLY A 25 4.53 4.90 5.18
N GLN A 26 3.77 4.30 6.11
CA GLN A 26 3.79 2.86 6.35
C GLN A 26 3.33 2.08 5.10
N ARG A 27 2.18 2.45 4.52
CA ARG A 27 1.65 1.82 3.29
C ARG A 27 2.67 1.84 2.17
N GLN A 28 3.29 2.98 1.94
CA GLN A 28 4.28 3.12 0.88
C GLN A 28 5.53 2.25 1.13
N SER A 29 5.96 2.11 2.39
CA SER A 29 7.08 1.22 2.73
C SER A 29 6.71 -0.25 2.55
N ASP A 30 5.49 -0.62 2.92
CA ASP A 30 4.97 -1.98 2.80
C ASP A 30 4.87 -2.43 1.34
N LEU A 31 4.32 -1.57 0.47
CA LEU A 31 4.22 -1.83 -0.98
C LEU A 31 5.61 -2.12 -1.60
N ARG A 32 6.62 -1.33 -1.23
CA ARG A 32 8.01 -1.56 -1.70
C ARG A 32 8.59 -2.88 -1.19
N ASN A 33 8.32 -3.23 0.06
CA ASN A 33 8.77 -4.51 0.62
C ASN A 33 8.11 -5.69 -0.11
N ILE A 34 6.82 -5.60 -0.41
CA ILE A 34 6.09 -6.61 -1.18
C ILE A 34 6.63 -6.69 -2.61
N GLN A 35 6.86 -5.56 -3.29
CA GLN A 35 7.46 -5.52 -4.61
C GLN A 35 8.81 -6.25 -4.65
N GLY A 36 9.72 -5.96 -3.71
CA GLY A 36 11.01 -6.65 -3.66
C GLY A 36 10.88 -8.17 -3.44
N ALA A 37 9.84 -8.62 -2.74
CA ALA A 37 9.56 -10.05 -2.58
C ALA A 37 8.93 -10.67 -3.84
N LEU A 38 8.06 -9.93 -4.53
CA LEU A 38 7.49 -10.34 -5.82
C LEU A 38 8.58 -10.52 -6.88
N GLU A 39 9.56 -9.62 -6.92
CA GLU A 39 10.71 -9.71 -7.83
C GLU A 39 11.58 -10.94 -7.52
N GLN A 40 11.83 -11.22 -6.24
CA GLN A 40 12.55 -12.43 -5.83
C GLN A 40 11.78 -13.71 -6.19
N TYR A 41 10.47 -13.75 -5.94
CA TYR A 41 9.61 -14.86 -6.33
C TYR A 41 9.66 -15.10 -7.85
N TYR A 42 9.59 -14.01 -8.63
CA TYR A 42 9.69 -14.09 -10.09
C TYR A 42 11.05 -14.59 -10.55
N SER A 43 12.14 -14.17 -9.91
CA SER A 43 13.49 -14.67 -10.22
C SER A 43 13.61 -16.18 -10.07
N ASP A 44 12.89 -16.77 -9.11
CA ASP A 44 12.95 -18.21 -8.84
C ASP A 44 11.95 -19.02 -9.65
N ASN A 45 10.76 -18.49 -9.89
CA ASN A 45 9.63 -19.23 -10.49
C ASN A 45 9.32 -18.79 -11.93
N ASN A 46 9.95 -17.72 -12.41
CA ASN A 46 9.74 -17.10 -13.72
C ASN A 46 8.27 -16.69 -13.99
N VAL A 47 7.52 -16.44 -12.92
CA VAL A 47 6.11 -16.05 -12.88
C VAL A 47 5.84 -15.29 -11.58
N TYR A 48 4.93 -14.32 -11.59
CA TYR A 48 4.46 -13.69 -10.36
C TYR A 48 3.41 -14.57 -9.66
N PRO A 49 3.35 -14.55 -8.31
CA PRO A 49 2.41 -15.39 -7.56
C PRO A 49 0.97 -15.03 -7.92
N SER A 50 0.09 -16.03 -7.82
CA SER A 50 -1.36 -15.81 -7.94
C SER A 50 -1.93 -15.18 -6.68
N ASP A 51 -1.36 -15.52 -5.52
CA ASP A 51 -1.72 -15.00 -4.22
C ASP A 51 -0.44 -14.70 -3.40
N PRO A 52 0.02 -13.44 -3.34
CA PRO A 52 1.22 -13.08 -2.61
C PRO A 52 1.09 -13.31 -1.10
N TYR A 53 -0.12 -13.39 -0.55
CA TYR A 53 -0.35 -13.53 0.89
C TYR A 53 -0.13 -14.95 1.41
N THR A 54 -0.12 -15.93 0.51
CA THR A 54 0.17 -17.33 0.83
C THR A 54 1.48 -17.80 0.20
N GLU A 55 1.91 -17.20 -0.91
CA GLU A 55 3.06 -17.66 -1.70
C GLU A 55 4.38 -16.91 -1.39
N LEU A 56 4.34 -15.72 -0.77
CA LEU A 56 5.57 -14.96 -0.45
C LEU A 56 6.19 -15.28 0.92
N GLY A 57 5.66 -16.25 1.68
CA GLY A 57 6.15 -16.58 3.03
C GLY A 57 7.61 -17.01 3.11
N THR A 58 8.23 -17.40 2.00
CA THR A 58 9.66 -17.71 1.91
C THR A 58 10.53 -16.48 1.67
N TYR A 59 9.97 -15.42 1.06
CA TYR A 59 10.66 -14.20 0.66
C TYR A 59 10.45 -13.05 1.65
N LEU A 60 9.39 -13.13 2.46
CA LEU A 60 9.09 -12.20 3.55
C LEU A 60 8.90 -12.98 4.85
N ARG A 61 9.44 -12.43 5.96
CA ARG A 61 9.17 -12.98 7.30
C ARG A 61 7.68 -12.95 7.64
N GLU A 62 7.01 -11.86 7.23
CA GLU A 62 5.58 -11.66 7.34
C GLU A 62 5.17 -10.74 6.20
N VAL A 63 4.06 -11.05 5.52
CA VAL A 63 3.54 -10.18 4.46
C VAL A 63 2.92 -8.95 5.12
N PRO A 64 3.42 -7.74 4.84
CA PRO A 64 2.86 -6.52 5.42
C PRO A 64 1.37 -6.37 5.11
N LYS A 65 0.65 -5.79 6.08
CA LYS A 65 -0.78 -5.52 5.98
C LYS A 65 -1.03 -4.03 6.08
N ASN A 66 -2.12 -3.59 5.48
CA ASN A 66 -2.61 -2.24 5.60
C ASN A 66 -2.88 -1.91 7.09
N PRO A 67 -2.64 -0.68 7.57
CA PRO A 67 -2.93 -0.28 8.96
C PRO A 67 -4.33 -0.60 9.51
N ASP A 68 -5.32 -0.87 8.66
CA ASP A 68 -6.66 -1.33 9.05
C ASP A 68 -6.74 -2.86 9.30
N GLY A 69 -5.65 -3.59 9.08
CA GLY A 69 -5.53 -5.04 9.19
C GLY A 69 -5.91 -5.82 7.93
N SER A 70 -6.34 -5.13 6.87
CA SER A 70 -6.63 -5.73 5.57
C SER A 70 -5.35 -5.99 4.76
N ASN A 71 -5.48 -6.86 3.76
CA ASN A 71 -4.42 -7.07 2.78
C ASN A 71 -4.45 -5.95 1.72
N TYR A 72 -3.31 -5.59 1.16
CA TYR A 72 -3.25 -4.69 0.02
C TYR A 72 -3.94 -5.31 -1.21
N ASN A 73 -4.51 -4.49 -2.08
CA ASN A 73 -5.17 -5.03 -3.25
C ASN A 73 -4.13 -5.48 -4.28
N TYR A 74 -4.22 -6.73 -4.72
CA TYR A 74 -3.29 -7.35 -5.65
C TYR A 74 -4.05 -7.94 -6.83
N VAL A 75 -3.72 -7.53 -8.04
CA VAL A 75 -4.38 -7.97 -9.27
C VAL A 75 -3.35 -8.34 -10.35
N GLY A 76 -3.75 -9.17 -11.31
CA GLY A 76 -2.91 -9.56 -12.44
C GLY A 76 -1.90 -10.69 -12.19
N GLY A 77 -1.81 -11.20 -10.95
CA GLY A 77 -0.91 -12.31 -10.59
C GLY A 77 -1.19 -13.64 -11.29
N GLY A 78 -0.27 -14.59 -11.13
CA GLY A 78 -0.29 -15.90 -11.81
C GLY A 78 0.22 -15.86 -13.25
N GLY A 79 0.90 -14.77 -13.63
CA GLY A 79 1.44 -14.54 -14.97
C GLY A 79 2.71 -13.69 -14.94
N GLN A 80 2.90 -12.86 -15.97
CA GLN A 80 4.08 -11.99 -16.11
C GLN A 80 3.85 -10.56 -15.63
N THR A 81 2.64 -10.23 -15.20
CA THR A 81 2.27 -8.90 -14.75
C THR A 81 1.71 -8.96 -13.34
N TYR A 82 1.72 -7.84 -12.65
CA TYR A 82 0.96 -7.66 -11.44
C TYR A 82 0.71 -6.18 -11.22
N CYS A 83 -0.28 -5.86 -10.41
CA CYS A 83 -0.45 -4.53 -9.87
C CYS A 83 -0.86 -4.62 -8.41
N LEU A 84 -0.17 -3.85 -7.58
CA LEU A 84 -0.42 -3.75 -6.14
C LEU A 84 -0.91 -2.33 -5.83
N THR A 85 -2.05 -2.18 -5.14
CA THR A 85 -2.60 -0.87 -4.80
C THR A 85 -2.84 -0.68 -3.31
N ALA A 86 -2.69 0.58 -2.88
CA ALA A 86 -3.10 1.04 -1.56
C ALA A 86 -3.74 2.42 -1.66
N ASP A 87 -4.79 2.62 -0.86
CA ASP A 87 -5.47 3.90 -0.73
C ASP A 87 -4.78 4.77 0.33
N LEU A 88 -4.36 5.98 -0.06
CA LEU A 88 -3.76 6.98 0.81
C LEU A 88 -4.83 7.91 1.37
N GLU A 89 -4.72 8.22 2.66
CA GLU A 89 -5.70 9.05 3.38
C GLU A 89 -5.44 10.55 3.18
N THR A 90 -4.22 10.94 2.82
CA THR A 90 -3.80 12.35 2.73
C THR A 90 -3.42 12.80 1.33
N ASP A 91 -3.53 11.93 0.33
CA ASP A 91 -3.19 12.23 -1.06
C ASP A 91 -4.43 12.67 -1.85
N ASP A 92 -4.32 13.82 -2.52
CA ASP A 92 -5.36 14.37 -3.40
C ASP A 92 -5.12 14.01 -4.88
N SER A 93 -4.15 13.14 -5.16
CA SER A 93 -3.89 12.65 -6.51
C SER A 93 -5.10 11.87 -7.04
N PRO A 94 -5.43 12.00 -8.33
CA PRO A 94 -6.54 11.25 -8.92
C PRO A 94 -6.32 9.74 -8.72
N SER A 95 -7.39 9.02 -8.39
CA SER A 95 -7.40 7.55 -8.24
C SER A 95 -6.74 6.89 -9.46
N GLN A 96 -5.51 6.44 -9.29
CA GLN A 96 -4.72 5.86 -10.36
C GLN A 96 -5.12 4.38 -10.52
N THR A 97 -5.82 4.05 -11.61
CA THR A 97 -6.26 2.67 -11.86
C THR A 97 -5.06 1.80 -12.22
N CYS A 98 -4.99 0.58 -11.66
CA CYS A 98 -4.02 -0.43 -12.07
C CYS A 98 -4.01 -0.62 -13.60
N PRO A 99 -2.93 -0.24 -14.30
CA PRO A 99 -2.84 -0.50 -15.72
C PRO A 99 -2.56 -1.99 -15.91
N ILE A 100 -3.61 -2.76 -16.20
CA ILE A 100 -3.51 -4.14 -16.69
C ILE A 100 -3.16 -4.12 -18.18
N ASP A 101 -2.05 -3.48 -18.52
CA ASP A 101 -1.40 -3.74 -19.80
C ASP A 101 -0.44 -4.94 -19.66
N ALA A 102 -0.15 -5.61 -20.77
CA ALA A 102 0.62 -6.87 -20.77
C ALA A 102 2.10 -6.72 -20.36
N SER A 103 2.56 -5.50 -20.02
CA SER A 103 3.96 -5.21 -19.68
C SER A 103 4.14 -4.62 -18.26
N SER A 104 3.05 -4.25 -17.59
CA SER A 104 3.12 -3.53 -16.32
C SER A 104 3.29 -4.47 -15.12
N HIS A 105 4.35 -4.24 -14.34
CA HIS A 105 4.62 -4.87 -13.05
C HIS A 105 5.06 -3.77 -12.08
N ASP A 106 4.09 -3.08 -11.51
CA ASP A 106 4.35 -1.92 -10.66
C ASP A 106 3.31 -1.82 -9.53
N PHE A 107 3.61 -1.04 -8.50
CA PHE A 107 2.63 -0.68 -7.48
C PHE A 107 2.12 0.74 -7.73
N VAL A 108 0.85 0.96 -7.41
CA VAL A 108 0.16 2.22 -7.63
C VAL A 108 -0.47 2.69 -6.32
N ILE A 109 -0.33 3.98 -6.01
CA ILE A 109 -1.00 4.59 -4.86
C ILE A 109 -2.25 5.33 -5.34
N THR A 110 -3.37 5.07 -4.67
CA THR A 110 -4.70 5.59 -5.02
C THR A 110 -5.26 6.43 -3.88
N GLN A 111 -6.28 7.24 -4.16
CA GLN A 111 -7.03 7.96 -3.12
C GLN A 111 -8.12 7.04 -2.54
N SER A 112 -8.33 7.12 -1.22
CA SER A 112 -9.53 6.56 -0.58
C SER A 112 -10.76 7.44 -0.91
N ASP A 113 -11.72 6.90 -1.67
CA ASP A 113 -13.03 7.53 -1.95
C ASP A 113 -13.80 7.92 -0.67
#